data_AF-A0A0F9NTP9-F1
#
_entry.id   AF-A0A0F9NTP9-F1
#
_cell.length_a   1.000
_cell.length_b   1.000
_cell.length_c   1.000
_cell.angle_alpha   90.00
_cell.angle_beta   90.00
_cell.angle_gamma   90.00
#
_symmetry.space_group_name_H-M   'P 1'
#
loop_
_entity.id
_entity.type
_entity.pdbx_description
1 polymer ?
#
loop_
_entity_poly.entity_id
_entity_poly.type
_entity_poly.pdbx_seq_one_letter_code
_entity_poly.pdbx_strand_id
1 'polypeptide(L)'
;MSADINVRPKSLSSSLMMVINLYRNKPGVFNKAQAQIAYPMVAAAAIVESVVASIFTILSTLSLPFTKNNFNYCTTWLKSSTFTIMWSLADFLINPFCFVVVADEKSAKSIARAGDLMWLPFDAIV
;
A
#
# COMPACT_ATOMS: atom_id res chain seq x y z
N MET A 1 -5.23 5.83 29.63
CA MET A 1 -4.06 5.16 29.02
C MET A 1 -4.51 4.66 27.66
N SER A 2 -3.77 5.06 26.62
CA SER A 2 -4.24 5.23 25.24
C SER A 2 -4.82 3.97 24.60
N ALA A 3 -6.12 3.97 24.29
CA ALA A 3 -6.69 3.11 23.27
C ALA A 3 -6.39 3.74 21.90
N ASP A 4 -5.11 3.79 21.54
CA ASP A 4 -4.67 3.96 20.15
C ASP A 4 -5.01 2.68 19.40
N ILE A 5 -6.31 2.47 19.15
CA ILE A 5 -6.76 1.53 18.16
C ILE A 5 -6.27 2.09 16.84
N ASN A 6 -5.15 1.49 16.44
CA ASN A 6 -4.40 1.44 15.20
C ASN A 6 -5.27 1.35 13.93
N VAL A 7 -6.33 2.16 13.79
CA VAL A 7 -6.99 2.40 12.51
C VAL A 7 -6.13 3.42 11.77
N ARG A 8 -4.94 2.98 11.35
CA ARG A 8 -4.27 3.68 10.25
C ARG A 8 -5.27 3.65 9.09
N PRO A 9 -5.64 4.79 8.49
CA PRO A 9 -6.41 4.76 7.25
C PRO A 9 -5.57 3.99 6.22
N LYS A 10 -5.98 2.74 5.96
CA LYS A 10 -5.44 1.94 4.86
C LYS A 10 -6.06 2.51 3.60
N SER A 11 -5.23 2.88 2.63
CA SER A 11 -5.73 3.28 1.33
C SER A 11 -6.46 2.09 0.67
N LEU A 12 -7.45 2.38 -0.16
CA LEU A 12 -8.18 1.37 -0.91
C LEU A 12 -7.22 0.62 -1.83
N SER A 13 -6.27 1.34 -2.43
CA SER A 13 -5.18 0.75 -3.22
C SER A 13 -4.31 -0.21 -2.40
N SER A 14 -3.96 0.11 -1.15
CA SER A 14 -3.19 -0.78 -0.27
C SER A 14 -3.97 -2.05 0.08
N SER A 15 -5.28 -1.94 0.26
CA SER A 15 -6.13 -3.11 0.54
C SER A 15 -6.27 -4.01 -0.68
N LEU A 16 -6.41 -3.43 -1.88
CA LEU A 16 -6.38 -4.16 -3.14
C LEU A 16 -5.03 -4.87 -3.35
N MET A 17 -3.93 -4.17 -3.06
CA MET A 17 -2.59 -4.74 -3.14
C MET A 17 -2.45 -5.98 -2.27
N MET A 18 -2.91 -5.90 -1.02
CA MET A 18 -2.90 -7.03 -0.10
C MET A 18 -3.63 -8.24 -0.68
N VAL A 19 -4.86 -8.05 -1.19
CA VAL A 19 -5.64 -9.15 -1.77
C VAL A 19 -4.95 -9.77 -2.99
N ILE A 20 -4.34 -8.95 -3.85
CA ILE A 20 -3.61 -9.42 -5.03
C ILE A 20 -2.37 -10.22 -4.62
N ASN A 21 -1.60 -9.75 -3.63
CA ASN A 21 -0.40 -10.43 -3.16
C ASN A 21 -0.72 -11.75 -2.46
N LEU A 22 -1.82 -11.80 -1.69
CA LEU A 22 -2.35 -13.04 -1.12
C LEU A 22 -2.77 -14.04 -2.18
N TYR A 23 -3.47 -13.60 -3.23
CA TYR A 23 -3.86 -14.45 -4.34
C TYR A 23 -2.64 -14.95 -5.11
N ARG A 24 -1.68 -14.08 -5.36
CA ARG A 24 -0.42 -14.36 -6.07
C ARG A 24 0.47 -15.35 -5.34
N ASN A 25 0.51 -15.30 -4.00
CA ASN A 25 1.31 -16.21 -3.18
C ASN A 25 0.74 -17.64 -3.13
N LYS A 26 -0.49 -17.86 -3.59
CA LYS A 26 -1.04 -19.22 -3.76
C LYS A 26 -0.30 -19.96 -4.88
N PRO A 27 -0.04 -21.27 -4.73
CA PRO A 27 0.65 -22.05 -5.75
C PRO A 27 -0.13 -22.04 -7.08
N GLY A 28 0.56 -21.70 -8.17
CA GLY A 28 -0.01 -21.69 -9.52
C GLY A 28 0.58 -20.61 -10.42
N VAL A 29 0.97 -20.99 -11.65
CA VAL A 29 1.52 -20.05 -12.65
C VAL A 29 0.45 -19.04 -13.11
N PHE A 30 -0.81 -19.48 -13.20
CA PHE A 30 -1.94 -18.61 -13.54
C PHE A 30 -2.12 -17.46 -12.54
N ASN A 31 -1.94 -17.71 -11.24
CA ASN A 31 -2.08 -16.68 -10.22
C ASN A 31 -0.99 -15.60 -10.37
N LYS A 32 0.23 -16.01 -10.71
CA LYS A 32 1.35 -15.09 -10.98
C LYS A 32 1.11 -14.23 -12.22
N ALA A 33 0.57 -14.81 -13.29
CA ALA A 33 0.24 -14.10 -14.52
C ALA A 33 -0.91 -13.11 -14.32
N GLN A 34 -1.96 -13.50 -13.59
CA GLN A 34 -3.06 -12.60 -13.25
C GLN A 34 -2.61 -11.45 -12.34
N ALA A 35 -1.75 -11.73 -11.36
CA ALA A 35 -1.14 -10.70 -10.52
C ALA A 35 -0.32 -9.68 -11.34
N GLN A 36 0.42 -10.15 -12.36
CA GLN A 36 1.18 -9.28 -13.27
C GLN A 36 0.29 -8.25 -13.97
N ILE A 37 -0.94 -8.63 -14.34
CA ILE A 37 -1.93 -7.73 -14.94
C ILE A 37 -2.58 -6.84 -13.87
N ALA A 38 -2.76 -7.35 -12.65
CA ALA A 38 -3.41 -6.62 -11.57
C ALA A 38 -2.54 -5.50 -10.97
N TYR A 39 -1.21 -5.65 -10.90
CA TYR A 39 -0.31 -4.62 -10.37
C TYR A 39 -0.44 -3.24 -11.06
N PRO A 40 -0.41 -3.13 -12.41
CA PRO A 40 -0.61 -1.82 -13.06
C PRO A 40 -2.01 -1.26 -12.82
N MET A 41 -3.04 -2.10 -12.65
CA MET A 41 -4.39 -1.65 -12.28
C MET A 41 -4.41 -1.05 -10.86
N VAL A 42 -3.70 -1.67 -9.90
CA VAL A 42 -3.50 -1.12 -8.55
C VAL A 42 -2.74 0.20 -8.61
N ALA A 43 -1.70 0.29 -9.43
CA ALA A 43 -0.95 1.53 -9.62
C ALA A 43 -1.86 2.67 -10.12
N ALA A 44 -2.70 2.40 -11.12
CA ALA A 44 -3.65 3.37 -11.64
C ALA A 44 -4.67 3.81 -10.56
N ALA A 45 -5.22 2.86 -9.80
CA ALA A 45 -6.12 3.16 -8.67
C ALA A 45 -5.42 4.02 -7.59
N ALA A 46 -4.16 3.71 -7.27
CA ALA A 46 -3.36 4.45 -6.30
C ALA A 46 -3.01 5.88 -6.77
N ILE A 47 -2.82 6.09 -8.07
CA ILE A 47 -2.65 7.42 -8.66
C ILE A 47 -3.92 8.25 -8.48
N VAL A 48 -5.09 7.71 -8.84
CA VAL A 48 -6.38 8.39 -8.66
C VAL A 48 -6.60 8.72 -7.19
N GLU A 49 -6.34 7.76 -6.31
CA GLU A 49 -6.46 7.94 -4.86
C GLU A 49 -5.50 9.02 -4.33
N SER A 50 -4.28 9.11 -4.86
CA SER A 50 -3.31 10.14 -4.50
C SER A 50 -3.74 11.53 -4.96
N VAL A 51 -4.34 11.66 -6.15
CA VAL A 51 -4.90 12.93 -6.65
C VAL A 51 -6.05 13.39 -5.77
N VAL A 52 -6.98 12.49 -5.46
CA VAL A 52 -8.12 12.78 -4.57
C VAL A 52 -7.64 13.17 -3.17
N ALA A 53 -6.74 12.40 -2.57
CA ALA A 53 -6.17 12.71 -1.27
C ALA A 53 -5.42 14.05 -1.26
N SER A 54 -4.75 14.43 -2.35
CA SER A 54 -4.08 15.72 -2.50
C SER A 54 -5.09 16.87 -2.48
N ILE A 55 -6.19 16.75 -3.23
CA ILE A 55 -7.28 17.74 -3.24
C ILE A 55 -7.88 17.89 -1.84
N PHE A 56 -8.17 16.78 -1.15
CA PHE A 56 -8.68 16.82 0.22
C PHE A 56 -7.68 17.41 1.22
N THR A 57 -6.38 17.19 1.02
CA THR A 57 -5.33 17.79 1.87
C THR A 57 -5.28 19.32 1.67
N ILE A 58 -5.35 19.79 0.43
CA ILE A 58 -5.40 21.22 0.09
C ILE A 58 -6.67 21.85 0.65
N LEU A 59 -7.83 21.21 0.45
CA LEU A 59 -9.11 21.66 0.99
C LEU A 59 -9.08 21.67 2.52
N SER A 60 -8.52 20.67 3.19
CA SER A 60 -8.37 20.65 4.64
C SER A 60 -7.45 21.76 5.15
N THR A 61 -6.49 22.21 4.34
CA THR A 61 -5.60 23.33 4.68
C THR A 61 -6.32 24.67 4.52
N LEU A 62 -7.18 24.79 3.50
CA LEU A 62 -7.99 25.99 3.22
C LEU A 62 -9.21 26.12 4.14
N SER A 63 -9.82 25.01 4.56
CA SER A 63 -11.17 24.99 5.14
C SER A 63 -11.24 25.13 6.66
N LEU A 64 -10.11 25.20 7.40
CA LEU A 64 -9.95 25.77 8.76
C LEU A 64 -8.65 25.24 9.40
N PRO A 65 -7.82 26.07 10.05
CA PRO A 65 -6.59 25.63 10.74
C PRO A 65 -6.83 24.81 12.03
N PHE A 66 -8.08 24.45 12.34
CA PHE A 66 -8.48 23.92 13.66
C PHE A 66 -8.69 22.40 13.73
N THR A 67 -8.70 21.67 12.60
CA THR A 67 -8.90 20.22 12.63
C THR A 67 -7.62 19.47 12.26
N LYS A 68 -6.62 19.52 13.16
CA LYS A 68 -5.36 18.74 13.05
C LYS A 68 -5.61 17.27 12.69
N ASN A 69 -6.72 16.71 13.16
CA ASN A 69 -7.12 15.33 12.88
C ASN A 69 -7.43 15.08 11.39
N ASN A 70 -8.14 15.98 10.71
CA ASN A 70 -8.50 15.81 9.30
C ASN A 70 -7.28 15.96 8.39
N PHE A 71 -6.38 16.88 8.71
CA PHE A 71 -5.11 17.03 8.00
C PHE A 71 -4.21 15.80 8.18
N ASN A 72 -4.06 15.30 9.41
CA ASN A 72 -3.30 14.08 9.69
C ASN A 72 -3.89 12.85 8.99
N TYR A 73 -5.22 12.77 8.91
CA TYR A 73 -5.91 11.72 8.18
C TYR A 73 -5.60 11.77 6.68
N CYS A 74 -5.81 12.93 6.03
CA CYS A 74 -5.59 13.10 4.60
C CYS A 74 -4.12 12.90 4.20
N THR A 75 -3.19 13.38 5.01
CA THR A 75 -1.75 13.18 4.77
C THR A 75 -1.32 11.73 4.97
N THR A 76 -1.90 11.00 5.93
CA THR A 76 -1.65 9.56 6.10
C THR A 76 -2.20 8.77 4.93
N TRP A 77 -3.41 9.13 4.48
CA TRP A 77 -4.03 8.54 3.30
C TRP A 77 -3.19 8.76 2.04
N LEU A 78 -2.73 10.00 1.80
CA LEU A 78 -1.84 10.33 0.70
C LEU A 78 -0.53 9.52 0.75
N LYS A 79 0.12 9.44 1.92
CA LYS A 79 1.35 8.66 2.12
C LYS A 79 1.15 7.18 1.84
N SER A 80 0.00 6.61 2.19
CA SER A 80 -0.33 5.21 1.91
C SER A 80 -0.52 5.00 0.40
N SER A 81 -1.32 5.82 -0.26
CA SER A 81 -1.55 5.73 -1.71
C SER A 81 -0.28 5.91 -2.54
N THR A 82 0.58 6.88 -2.20
CA THR A 82 1.86 7.09 -2.90
C THR A 82 2.83 5.93 -2.70
N PHE A 83 2.86 5.34 -1.49
CA PHE A 83 3.67 4.15 -1.24
C PHE A 83 3.18 2.96 -2.08
N THR A 84 1.86 2.77 -2.19
CA THR A 84 1.27 1.69 -2.99
C THR A 84 1.63 1.79 -4.47
N ILE A 85 1.83 2.99 -5.03
CA ILE A 85 2.33 3.16 -6.41
C ILE A 85 3.73 2.56 -6.57
N MET A 86 4.65 2.91 -5.66
CA MET A 86 6.03 2.42 -5.72
C MET A 86 6.09 0.92 -5.45
N TRP A 87 5.25 0.44 -4.53
CA TRP A 87 5.15 -0.96 -4.19
C TRP A 87 4.59 -1.80 -5.35
N SER A 88 3.55 -1.32 -6.04
CA SER A 88 3.01 -2.04 -7.21
C SER A 88 3.95 -2.09 -8.39
N LEU A 89 4.73 -1.03 -8.59
CA LEU A 89 5.79 -1.04 -9.59
C LEU A 89 6.90 -2.04 -9.24
N ALA A 90 7.34 -2.06 -7.98
CA ALA A 90 8.36 -3.00 -7.51
C ALA A 90 7.89 -4.45 -7.65
N ASP A 91 6.67 -4.75 -7.19
CA ASP A 91 6.09 -6.09 -7.28
C ASP A 91 5.86 -6.50 -8.73
N PHE A 92 5.46 -5.59 -9.63
CA PHE A 92 5.37 -5.88 -11.06
C PHE A 92 6.71 -6.31 -11.67
N LEU A 93 7.81 -5.62 -11.32
CA LEU A 93 9.14 -5.94 -11.84
C LEU A 93 9.70 -7.25 -11.27
N ILE A 94 9.41 -7.53 -10.00
CA ILE A 94 10.00 -8.62 -9.23
C ILE A 94 9.16 -9.91 -9.31
N ASN A 95 7.85 -9.81 -9.55
CA ASN A 95 6.92 -10.94 -9.58
C ASN A 95 7.36 -12.14 -10.45
N PRO A 96 7.97 -11.95 -11.64
CA PRO A 96 8.46 -13.08 -12.45
C PRO A 96 9.60 -13.86 -11.79
N PHE A 97 10.38 -13.21 -10.92
CA PHE A 97 11.63 -13.74 -10.36
C PHE A 97 11.50 -14.24 -8.93
N CYS A 98 10.46 -13.84 -8.21
CA CYS A 98 10.26 -14.22 -6.81
C CYS A 98 9.30 -15.39 -6.63
N PHE A 99 9.55 -16.21 -5.61
CA PHE A 99 8.63 -17.28 -5.20
C PHE A 99 7.47 -16.73 -4.37
N VAL A 100 7.75 -15.79 -3.46
CA VAL A 100 6.80 -15.19 -2.52
C VAL A 100 6.98 -13.67 -2.54
N VAL A 101 5.90 -12.91 -2.38
CA VAL A 101 5.89 -11.45 -2.30
C VAL A 101 5.23 -11.04 -0.99
N VAL A 102 5.59 -9.87 -0.47
CA VAL A 102 5.01 -9.32 0.77
C VAL A 102 3.55 -8.97 0.54
N ALA A 103 2.64 -9.37 1.43
CA ALA A 103 1.21 -9.10 1.31
C ALA A 103 0.76 -7.83 2.06
N ASP A 104 1.32 -7.52 3.22
CA ASP A 104 0.87 -6.38 4.04
C ASP A 104 1.74 -5.12 3.87
N GLU A 105 1.07 -3.96 3.79
CA GLU A 105 1.72 -2.66 3.61
C GLU A 105 2.64 -2.32 4.79
N LYS A 106 2.25 -2.72 6.01
CA LYS A 106 3.06 -2.50 7.21
C LYS A 106 4.41 -3.21 7.11
N SER A 107 4.39 -4.47 6.66
CA SER A 107 5.59 -5.28 6.46
C SER A 107 6.44 -4.75 5.32
N ALA A 108 5.82 -4.37 4.19
CA ALA A 108 6.51 -3.75 3.06
C ALA A 108 7.22 -2.45 3.47
N LYS A 109 6.55 -1.59 4.24
CA LYS A 109 7.15 -0.35 4.80
C LYS A 109 8.27 -0.63 5.79
N SER A 110 8.18 -1.71 6.57
CA SER A 110 9.22 -2.11 7.50
C SER A 110 10.49 -2.55 6.77
N ILE A 111 10.34 -3.39 5.73
CA ILE A 111 11.45 -3.86 4.89
C ILE A 111 12.10 -2.68 4.15
N ALA A 112 11.29 -1.80 3.55
CA ALA A 112 11.79 -0.60 2.87
C ALA A 112 12.58 0.34 3.79
N ARG A 113 12.24 0.40 5.09
CA ARG A 113 12.98 1.19 6.09
C ARG A 113 14.22 0.51 6.64
N ALA A 114 14.17 -0.82 6.78
CA ALA A 114 15.30 -1.61 7.26
C ALA A 114 16.42 -1.70 6.22
N GLY A 115 16.08 -1.62 4.92
CA GLY A 115 17.04 -1.75 3.81
C GLY A 115 17.54 -3.19 3.61
N ASP A 116 17.05 -4.14 4.41
CA ASP A 116 17.34 -5.55 4.29
C ASP A 116 16.21 -6.27 3.56
N LEU A 117 16.44 -6.54 2.28
CA LEU A 117 15.51 -7.25 1.39
C LEU A 117 15.49 -8.77 1.62
N MET A 118 16.44 -9.30 2.39
CA MET A 118 16.57 -10.73 2.67
C MET A 118 15.76 -11.14 3.91
N TRP A 119 15.37 -10.18 4.73
CA TRP A 119 14.56 -10.41 5.92
C TRP A 119 13.06 -10.23 5.62
N LEU A 120 12.34 -11.35 5.58
CA LEU A 120 10.88 -11.38 5.46
C LEU A 120 10.27 -11.79 6.81
N PRO A 121 9.53 -10.90 7.50
CA PRO A 121 8.77 -11.30 8.67
C PRO A 121 7.73 -12.36 8.28
N PHE A 122 7.51 -13.37 9.11
CA PHE A 122 6.54 -14.44 8.82
C PHE A 122 5.12 -13.91 8.55
N ASP A 123 4.72 -12.84 9.26
CA ASP A 123 3.43 -12.17 9.09
C ASP A 123 3.32 -11.38 7.76
N ALA A 124 4.40 -11.27 6.99
CA ALA A 124 4.43 -10.57 5.71
C ALA A 124 3.95 -11.42 4.53
N ILE A 125 3.81 -12.74 4.72
CA ILE A 125 3.61 -13.72 3.65
C ILE A 125 2.16 -14.25 3.60
N VAL A 126 1.46 -14.18 4.74
CA VAL A 126 0.18 -14.84 5.02
C VAL A 126 -1.01 -14.00 4.64
#